data_AF-A0A834F9F0-F1
#
_entry.id   AF-A0A834F9F0-F1
#
_cell.length_a   1.000
_cell.length_b   1.000
_cell.length_c   1.000
_cell.angle_alpha   90.00
_cell.angle_beta   90.00
_cell.angle_gamma   90.00
#
_symmetry.space_group_name_H-M   'P 1'
#
loop_
_entity.id
_entity.type
_entity.pdbx_description
1 polymer ?
#
loop_
_entity_poly.entity_id
_entity_poly.type
_entity_poly.pdbx_seq_one_letter_code
_entity_poly.pdbx_strand_id
1 'polypeptide(L)'
;MLRGGPAVLGVFLLVSTSLAVPCPRSIITRVETLMTENLLQNCSDSTLYTPSSLDFKQRCPGTTLACFAAELKVLTDELRISGCKDFSKSVQRLETLSKRYKGETDCLQCEFLEEKSIDRFLSSLLSTLQQICSESAS
;
A
#
# COMPACT_ATOMS: atom_id res chain seq x y z
N MET A 1 -45.04 -2.44 48.99
CA MET A 1 -45.46 -1.98 47.65
C MET A 1 -44.25 -2.00 46.73
N LEU A 2 -44.42 -2.69 45.59
CA LEU A 2 -43.41 -2.93 44.57
C LEU A 2 -42.93 -1.65 43.88
N ARG A 3 -41.64 -1.60 43.53
CA ARG A 3 -41.20 -0.94 42.29
C ARG A 3 -39.86 -1.51 41.83
N GLY A 4 -39.91 -2.72 41.28
CA GLY A 4 -38.84 -3.25 40.43
C GLY A 4 -38.93 -2.58 39.06
N GLY A 5 -37.94 -1.78 38.71
CA GLY A 5 -37.78 -1.28 37.34
C GLY A 5 -37.14 -2.35 36.46
N PRO A 6 -37.56 -2.53 35.20
CA PRO A 6 -36.94 -3.49 34.32
C PRO A 6 -35.55 -3.00 33.92
N ALA A 7 -34.51 -3.79 34.21
CA ALA A 7 -33.19 -3.60 33.65
C ALA A 7 -33.24 -4.01 32.17
N VAL A 8 -33.29 -3.04 31.27
CA VAL A 8 -33.27 -3.28 29.83
C VAL A 8 -31.84 -3.65 29.45
N LEU A 9 -31.58 -4.95 29.25
CA LEU A 9 -30.31 -5.44 28.74
C LEU A 9 -30.19 -5.04 27.26
N GLY A 10 -29.57 -3.90 26.98
CA GLY A 10 -29.26 -3.46 25.63
C GLY A 10 -28.15 -4.34 25.05
N VAL A 11 -28.52 -5.30 24.20
CA VAL A 11 -27.56 -6.05 23.38
C VAL A 11 -27.04 -5.09 22.30
N PHE A 12 -25.89 -4.48 22.53
CA PHE A 12 -25.16 -3.73 21.51
C PHE A 12 -24.57 -4.72 20.51
N LEU A 13 -25.29 -4.97 19.41
CA LEU A 13 -24.70 -5.60 18.23
C LEU A 13 -23.74 -4.59 17.59
N LEU A 14 -22.45 -4.70 17.95
CA LEU A 14 -21.37 -4.06 17.22
C LEU A 14 -21.32 -4.70 15.82
N VAL A 15 -22.03 -4.09 14.88
CA VAL A 15 -21.85 -4.40 13.45
C VAL A 15 -20.49 -3.83 13.06
N SER A 16 -19.46 -4.66 13.17
CA SER A 16 -18.15 -4.39 12.60
C SER A 16 -18.32 -4.36 11.08
N THR A 17 -18.53 -3.18 10.49
CA THR A 17 -18.38 -3.04 9.05
C THR A 17 -16.89 -3.19 8.75
N SER A 18 -16.42 -4.42 8.54
CA SER A 18 -15.11 -4.66 7.95
C SER A 18 -15.11 -3.95 6.59
N LEU A 19 -14.49 -2.77 6.53
CA LEU A 19 -14.30 -2.06 5.27
C LEU A 19 -13.28 -2.86 4.47
N ALA A 20 -13.77 -3.85 3.72
CA ALA A 20 -12.93 -4.62 2.82
C ALA A 20 -12.24 -3.66 1.85
N VAL A 21 -10.90 -3.68 1.84
CA VAL A 21 -10.12 -2.87 0.92
C VAL A 21 -10.18 -3.55 -0.45
N PRO A 22 -10.69 -2.90 -1.51
CA PRO A 22 -10.82 -3.53 -2.81
C PRO A 22 -9.45 -3.81 -3.44
N CYS A 23 -9.31 -4.98 -4.06
CA CYS A 23 -8.11 -5.40 -4.78
C CYS A 23 -7.65 -4.36 -5.84
N PRO A 24 -6.42 -3.81 -5.73
CA PRO A 24 -5.92 -2.76 -6.64
C PRO A 24 -5.41 -3.30 -7.98
N ARG A 25 -6.24 -4.04 -8.73
CA ARG A 25 -5.86 -4.74 -9.99
C ARG A 25 -5.14 -3.84 -11.00
N SER A 26 -5.61 -2.61 -11.18
CA SER A 26 -5.02 -1.69 -12.16
C SER A 26 -3.57 -1.30 -11.85
N ILE A 27 -3.17 -1.31 -10.57
CA ILE A 27 -1.79 -1.03 -10.15
C ILE A 27 -0.95 -2.29 -10.38
N ILE A 28 -1.47 -3.46 -9.99
CA ILE A 28 -0.82 -4.77 -10.19
C ILE A 28 -0.44 -4.97 -11.66
N THR A 29 -1.40 -4.86 -12.57
CA THR A 29 -1.15 -5.04 -14.01
C THR A 29 -0.08 -4.08 -14.52
N ARG A 30 -0.08 -2.83 -14.03
CA ARG A 30 0.92 -1.84 -14.44
C ARG A 30 2.32 -2.20 -13.94
N VAL A 31 2.45 -2.69 -12.71
CA VAL A 31 3.73 -3.14 -12.14
C VAL A 31 4.23 -4.41 -12.85
N GLU A 32 3.35 -5.36 -13.14
CA GLU A 32 3.69 -6.57 -13.91
C GLU A 32 4.20 -6.24 -15.31
N THR A 33 3.52 -5.32 -16.03
CA THR A 33 3.98 -4.82 -17.33
C THR A 33 5.39 -4.22 -17.23
N LEU A 34 5.68 -3.50 -16.13
CA LEU A 34 7.01 -2.90 -15.94
C LEU A 34 8.12 -3.92 -15.81
N MET A 35 7.87 -4.92 -14.97
CA MET A 35 8.84 -5.97 -14.72
C MET A 35 9.05 -6.86 -15.95
N THR A 36 8.00 -7.08 -16.75
CA THR A 36 8.06 -7.99 -17.91
C THR A 36 8.67 -7.35 -19.16
N GLU A 37 8.32 -6.10 -19.46
CA GLU A 37 8.81 -5.41 -20.67
C GLU A 37 10.24 -4.84 -20.49
N ASN A 38 10.87 -5.06 -19.33
CA ASN A 38 12.19 -4.55 -18.93
C ASN A 38 12.40 -3.06 -19.23
N LEU A 39 11.33 -2.28 -19.10
CA LEU A 39 11.25 -0.89 -19.56
C LEU A 39 12.13 0.07 -18.76
N LEU A 40 12.75 -0.45 -17.70
CA LEU A 40 13.60 0.29 -16.78
C LEU A 40 15.08 -0.07 -16.95
N GLN A 41 15.41 -1.05 -17.82
CA GLN A 41 16.76 -1.60 -17.94
C GLN A 41 17.85 -0.56 -18.25
N ASN A 42 17.48 0.54 -18.91
CA ASN A 42 18.41 1.63 -19.24
C ASN A 42 18.00 2.97 -18.62
N CYS A 43 17.03 2.97 -17.69
CA CYS A 43 16.38 4.21 -17.29
C CYS A 43 16.86 4.78 -15.96
N SER A 44 17.33 3.95 -15.01
CA SER A 44 18.04 4.41 -13.80
C SER A 44 18.69 3.27 -13.03
N ASP A 45 19.84 3.53 -12.39
CA ASP A 45 20.49 2.66 -11.39
C ASP A 45 20.08 3.05 -9.95
N SER A 46 18.96 3.76 -9.80
CA SER A 46 18.48 4.25 -8.51
C SER A 46 18.19 3.13 -7.51
N THR A 47 18.34 3.48 -6.25
CA THR A 47 17.84 2.71 -5.12
C THR A 47 16.67 3.47 -4.47
N LEU A 48 15.70 2.72 -3.96
CA LEU A 48 14.43 3.25 -3.45
C LEU A 48 14.15 2.65 -2.07
N TYR A 49 13.67 3.46 -1.13
CA TYR A 49 13.27 2.98 0.18
C TYR A 49 12.17 1.91 0.03
N THR A 50 12.44 0.68 0.45
CA THR A 50 11.57 -0.45 0.11
C THR A 50 10.95 -1.06 1.36
N PRO A 51 9.65 -0.81 1.60
CA PRO A 51 8.92 -1.51 2.65
C PRO A 51 8.95 -3.03 2.46
N SER A 52 9.00 -3.73 3.59
CA SER A 52 8.88 -5.19 3.63
C SER A 52 7.41 -5.61 3.75
N SER A 53 7.13 -6.88 3.47
CA SER A 53 5.81 -7.47 3.73
C SER A 53 5.44 -7.47 5.21
N LEU A 54 6.42 -7.40 6.12
CA LEU A 54 6.20 -7.31 7.56
C LEU A 54 5.67 -5.92 7.94
N ASP A 55 6.21 -4.86 7.32
CA ASP A 55 5.76 -3.48 7.54
C ASP A 55 4.28 -3.32 7.18
N PHE A 56 3.85 -3.98 6.10
CA PHE A 56 2.44 -4.02 5.70
C PHE A 56 1.59 -4.89 6.65
N LYS A 57 1.99 -6.14 6.91
CA LYS A 57 1.15 -7.13 7.62
C LYS A 57 0.88 -6.80 9.08
N GLN A 58 1.88 -6.29 9.78
CA GLN A 58 1.87 -6.32 11.25
C GLN A 58 1.94 -4.94 11.89
N ARG A 59 2.34 -3.90 11.14
CA ARG A 59 2.67 -2.61 11.74
C ARG A 59 1.87 -1.47 11.13
N CYS A 60 2.10 -1.17 9.86
CA CYS A 60 1.61 0.06 9.25
C CYS A 60 1.27 -0.12 7.76
N PRO A 61 0.17 -0.82 7.41
CA PRO A 61 -0.26 -0.99 6.02
C PRO A 61 -0.47 0.33 5.25
N GLY A 62 -1.08 1.34 5.86
CA GLY A 62 -1.28 2.68 5.32
C GLY A 62 0.05 3.39 5.05
N THR A 63 0.91 3.48 6.07
CA THR A 63 2.24 4.09 5.94
C THR A 63 3.10 3.35 4.92
N THR A 64 3.02 2.02 4.88
CA THR A 64 3.71 1.19 3.87
C THR A 64 3.29 1.57 2.45
N LEU A 65 1.99 1.68 2.19
CA LEU A 65 1.47 2.08 0.88
C LEU A 65 1.82 3.54 0.53
N ALA A 66 1.87 4.42 1.54
CA ALA A 66 2.30 5.81 1.35
C ALA A 66 3.79 5.88 0.99
N CYS A 67 4.66 5.09 1.63
CA CYS A 67 6.06 4.99 1.26
C CYS A 67 6.24 4.46 -0.16
N PHE A 68 5.53 3.37 -0.54
CA PHE A 68 5.55 2.92 -1.92
C PHE A 68 5.10 3.99 -2.92
N ALA A 69 4.11 4.81 -2.57
CA ALA A 69 3.66 5.91 -3.43
C ALA A 69 4.73 7.01 -3.57
N ALA A 70 5.35 7.41 -2.47
CA ALA A 70 6.40 8.43 -2.44
C ALA A 70 7.62 8.00 -3.26
N GLU A 71 8.08 6.77 -3.08
CA GLU A 71 9.23 6.23 -3.79
C GLU A 71 8.94 5.96 -5.28
N LEU A 72 7.71 5.51 -5.59
CA LEU A 72 7.29 5.41 -6.99
C LEU A 72 7.20 6.79 -7.67
N LYS A 73 6.91 7.85 -6.90
CA LYS A 73 6.95 9.23 -7.40
C LYS A 73 8.38 9.68 -7.67
N VAL A 74 9.32 9.43 -6.76
CA VAL A 74 10.76 9.67 -6.98
C VAL A 74 11.20 8.99 -8.27
N LEU A 75 10.90 7.69 -8.41
CA LEU A 75 11.20 6.95 -9.63
C LEU A 75 10.52 7.57 -10.85
N THR A 76 9.26 7.99 -10.77
CA THR A 76 8.56 8.64 -11.89
C THR A 76 9.28 9.92 -12.34
N ASP A 77 9.72 10.74 -11.39
CA ASP A 77 10.38 12.01 -11.66
C ASP A 77 11.77 11.78 -12.31
N GLU A 78 12.52 10.79 -11.83
CA GLU A 78 13.80 10.38 -12.42
C GLU A 78 13.63 9.86 -13.85
N LEU A 79 12.65 8.97 -14.05
CA LEU A 79 12.37 8.38 -15.36
C LEU A 79 11.88 9.43 -16.36
N ARG A 80 11.16 10.46 -15.91
CA ARG A 80 10.73 11.57 -16.76
C ARG A 80 11.91 12.34 -17.34
N ILE A 81 12.99 12.51 -16.56
CA ILE A 81 14.22 13.15 -17.04
C ILE A 81 14.87 12.30 -18.13
N SER A 82 14.87 10.98 -17.97
CA SER A 82 15.41 10.02 -18.94
C SER A 82 14.50 9.76 -20.16
N GLY A 83 13.31 10.39 -20.23
CA GLY A 83 12.32 10.14 -21.29
C GLY A 83 11.62 8.77 -21.20
N CYS A 84 11.70 8.12 -20.04
CA CYS A 84 11.10 6.81 -19.77
C CYS A 84 9.63 6.93 -19.31
N LYS A 85 8.97 5.79 -19.00
CA LYS A 85 7.52 5.73 -18.73
C LYS A 85 7.09 6.54 -17.48
N ASP A 86 5.88 7.10 -17.55
CA ASP A 86 5.21 7.82 -16.45
C ASP A 86 4.34 6.88 -15.57
N PHE A 87 4.41 7.06 -14.25
CA PHE A 87 3.61 6.35 -13.23
C PHE A 87 2.76 7.25 -12.34
N SER A 88 2.58 8.52 -12.70
CA SER A 88 1.74 9.49 -11.98
C SER A 88 0.38 8.93 -11.54
N LYS A 89 -0.31 8.19 -12.43
CA LYS A 89 -1.59 7.54 -12.12
C LYS A 89 -1.48 6.42 -11.09
N SER A 90 -0.41 5.63 -11.12
CA SER A 90 -0.17 4.56 -10.14
C SER A 90 0.16 5.14 -8.77
N VAL A 91 0.97 6.21 -8.73
CA VAL A 91 1.27 6.98 -7.51
C VAL A 91 -0.03 7.47 -6.86
N GLN A 92 -0.88 8.19 -7.60
CA GLN A 92 -2.13 8.71 -7.06
C GLN A 92 -3.07 7.62 -6.53
N ARG A 93 -3.08 6.45 -7.20
CA ARG A 93 -3.89 5.31 -6.74
C ARG A 93 -3.35 4.69 -5.46
N LEU A 94 -2.03 4.56 -5.31
CA LEU A 94 -1.40 4.09 -4.07
C LEU A 94 -1.65 5.07 -2.92
N GLU A 95 -1.51 6.38 -3.15
CA GLU A 95 -1.86 7.39 -2.15
C GLU A 95 -3.31 7.29 -1.71
N THR A 96 -4.23 7.08 -2.66
CA THR A 96 -5.66 6.90 -2.35
C THR A 96 -5.91 5.61 -1.57
N LEU A 97 -5.20 4.54 -1.90
CA LEU A 97 -5.30 3.26 -1.22
C LEU A 97 -4.77 3.34 0.22
N SER A 98 -3.63 4.03 0.42
CA SER A 98 -3.02 4.22 1.75
C SER A 98 -3.99 4.84 2.75
N LYS A 99 -4.76 5.85 2.33
CA LYS A 99 -5.74 6.58 3.15
C LYS A 99 -6.92 5.72 3.65
N ARG A 100 -7.08 4.50 3.13
CA ARG A 100 -8.10 3.55 3.62
C ARG A 100 -7.70 2.90 4.94
N TYR A 101 -6.41 2.81 5.21
CA TYR A 101 -5.87 2.33 6.48
C TYR A 101 -5.77 3.51 7.44
N LYS A 102 -6.27 3.33 8.67
CA LYS A 102 -6.36 4.40 9.68
C LYS A 102 -5.95 3.86 11.05
N GLY A 103 -5.56 4.77 11.94
CA GLY A 103 -5.28 4.44 13.34
C GLY A 103 -3.91 3.80 13.57
N GLU A 104 -2.97 4.02 12.66
CA GLU A 104 -1.59 3.55 12.80
C GLU A 104 -0.80 4.48 13.73
N THR A 105 0.06 3.90 14.55
CA THR A 105 0.94 4.59 15.49
C THR A 105 2.32 3.95 15.46
N ASP A 106 3.36 4.73 15.77
CA ASP A 106 4.76 4.25 15.85
C ASP A 106 5.28 3.62 14.55
N CYS A 107 4.82 4.14 13.41
CA CYS A 107 5.30 3.75 12.09
C CYS A 107 6.66 4.37 11.79
N LEU A 108 7.56 3.58 11.21
CA LEU A 108 8.83 4.09 10.68
C LEU A 108 8.56 5.07 9.54
N GLN A 109 9.33 6.16 9.50
CA GLN A 109 9.40 7.01 8.32
C GLN A 109 10.06 6.23 7.17
N CYS A 110 9.70 6.58 5.93
CA CYS A 110 10.14 5.84 4.76
C CYS A 110 11.68 5.82 4.63
N GLU A 111 12.33 6.92 5.00
CA GLU A 111 13.77 7.12 4.91
C GLU A 111 14.58 6.28 5.92
N PHE A 112 13.92 5.62 6.88
CA PHE A 112 14.56 4.64 7.77
C PHE A 112 14.49 3.20 7.23
N LEU A 113 13.81 2.98 6.11
CA LEU A 113 13.73 1.68 5.47
C LEU A 113 15.02 1.39 4.70
N GLU A 114 15.24 0.13 4.37
CA GLU A 114 16.34 -0.27 3.51
C GLU A 114 16.09 0.19 2.06
N GLU A 115 17.04 0.89 1.47
CA GLU A 115 17.02 1.19 0.04
C GLU A 115 17.35 -0.07 -0.78
N LYS A 116 16.57 -0.33 -1.84
CA LYS A 116 16.78 -1.48 -2.73
C LYS A 116 16.74 -1.05 -4.17
N SER A 117 17.32 -1.88 -5.03
CA SER A 117 17.23 -1.72 -6.48
C SER A 117 15.77 -1.71 -6.94
N ILE A 118 15.53 -1.07 -8.08
CA ILE A 118 14.19 -0.92 -8.69
C ILE A 118 13.48 -2.27 -8.85
N ASP A 119 14.18 -3.33 -9.26
CA ASP A 119 13.58 -4.67 -9.41
C ASP A 119 13.06 -5.22 -8.08
N ARG A 120 13.82 -5.02 -6.99
CA ARG A 120 13.43 -5.45 -5.64
C ARG A 120 12.31 -4.58 -5.10
N PHE A 121 12.35 -3.28 -5.32
CA PHE A 121 11.28 -2.36 -4.99
C PHE A 121 9.95 -2.77 -5.65
N LEU A 122 9.95 -2.97 -6.97
CA LEU A 122 8.75 -3.37 -7.72
C LEU A 122 8.24 -4.75 -7.31
N SER A 123 9.14 -5.68 -7.01
CA SER A 123 8.77 -7.01 -6.50
C SER A 123 8.08 -6.92 -5.14
N SER A 124 8.59 -6.10 -4.22
CA SER A 124 7.98 -5.84 -2.91
C SER A 124 6.61 -5.15 -3.04
N LEU A 125 6.51 -4.16 -3.93
CA LEU A 125 5.25 -3.48 -4.23
C LEU A 125 4.21 -4.47 -4.76
N LEU A 126 4.57 -5.29 -5.75
CA LEU A 126 3.68 -6.29 -6.33
C LEU A 126 3.19 -7.28 -5.28
N SER A 127 4.11 -7.81 -4.46
CA SER A 127 3.78 -8.76 -3.40
C SER A 127 2.79 -8.16 -2.39
N THR A 128 2.99 -6.90 -2.01
CA THR A 128 2.09 -6.17 -1.10
C THR A 128 0.70 -5.98 -1.72
N LEU A 129 0.63 -5.57 -2.99
CA LEU A 129 -0.64 -5.38 -3.69
C LEU A 129 -1.42 -6.69 -3.88
N GLN A 130 -0.72 -7.78 -4.20
CA GLN A 130 -1.31 -9.12 -4.30
C GLN A 130 -1.87 -9.59 -2.96
N GLN A 131 -1.18 -9.28 -1.85
CA GLN A 131 -1.69 -9.58 -0.53
C GLN A 131 -3.01 -8.87 -0.22
N ILE A 132 -3.12 -7.57 -0.55
CA ILE A 132 -4.38 -6.81 -0.41
C ILE A 132 -5.51 -7.51 -1.17
N CYS A 133 -5.22 -8.02 -2.37
CA CYS A 133 -6.20 -8.77 -3.16
C CYS A 133 -6.63 -10.07 -2.47
N SER A 134 -5.71 -10.83 -1.89
CA SER A 134 -6.03 -12.05 -1.16
C SER A 134 -6.91 -11.78 0.08
N GLU A 135 -6.63 -10.70 0.81
CA GLU A 135 -7.45 -10.28 1.97
C GLU A 135 -8.85 -9.81 1.54
N SER A 136 -8.98 -9.23 0.34
CA SER A 136 -10.26 -8.75 -0.20
C SER A 136 -11.20 -9.84 -0.74
N ALA A 137 -10.69 -11.06 -0.94
CA ALA A 137 -11.44 -12.21 -1.46
C ALA A 137 -11.97 -13.14 -0.34
N SER A 138 -11.67 -12.82 0.91
CA SER A 138 -12.07 -13.54 2.13
C SER A 138 -13.28 -12.87 2.78
#